data_AF-A0A1Z9SYS5-F1
#
_entry.id   AF-A0A1Z9SYS5-F1
#
_cell.length_a   1.000
_cell.length_b   1.000
_cell.length_c   1.000
_cell.angle_alpha   90.00
_cell.angle_beta   90.00
_cell.angle_gamma   90.00
#
_symmetry.space_group_name_H-M   'P 1'
#
loop_
_entity.id
_entity.type
_entity.pdbx_description
1 polymer ?
#
loop_
_entity_poly.entity_id
_entity_poly.type
_entity_poly.pdbx_seq_one_letter_code
_entity_poly.pdbx_strand_id
1 'polypeptide(L)' 'MVKKSKTLNRLANSQSPYLLQHAANPVDWYPWNDEAFEHAK' A
#
# COMPACT_ATOMS: atom_id res chain seq x y z
N MET A 1 -0.96 22.90 12.00
CA MET A 1 -1.57 21.86 11.12
C MET A 1 -0.43 21.02 10.55
N VAL A 2 -0.23 19.80 11.02
CA VAL A 2 0.82 18.92 10.47
C VAL A 2 0.32 18.41 9.12
N LYS A 3 0.92 18.86 8.01
CA LYS A 3 0.72 18.22 6.71
C LYS A 3 1.33 16.84 6.80
N LYS A 4 0.50 15.78 6.92
CA LYS A 4 0.97 14.40 6.70
C LYS A 4 1.49 14.35 5.26
N SER A 5 2.80 14.19 5.10
CA SER A 5 3.40 13.78 3.83
C SER A 5 2.67 12.51 3.38
N LYS A 6 2.20 12.51 2.13
CA LYS A 6 1.46 11.38 1.56
C LYS A 6 2.48 10.25 1.31
N THR A 7 2.74 9.44 2.33
CA THR A 7 3.55 8.23 2.16
C THR A 7 2.76 7.26 1.30
N LEU A 8 3.38 6.78 0.22
CA LEU A 8 2.80 5.72 -0.58
C LEU A 8 2.98 4.39 0.16
N ASN A 9 1.93 3.58 0.22
CA ASN A 9 1.99 2.22 0.71
C ASN A 9 2.56 1.26 -0.36
N ARG A 10 2.63 -0.03 -0.02
CA ARG A 10 3.25 -1.07 -0.84
C ARG A 10 2.58 -1.29 -2.19
N LEU A 11 1.33 -0.86 -2.37
CA LEU A 11 0.63 -0.93 -3.65
C LEU A 11 1.27 -0.04 -4.73
N ALA A 12 2.14 0.89 -4.38
CA ALA A 12 2.90 1.70 -5.35
C ALA A 12 3.75 0.88 -6.33
N ASN A 13 4.09 -0.36 -5.97
CA ASN A 13 4.88 -1.28 -6.80
C ASN A 13 4.01 -2.26 -7.60
N SER A 14 2.68 -2.14 -7.53
CA SER A 14 1.77 -3.03 -8.25
C SER A 14 1.68 -2.67 -9.73
N GLN A 15 1.53 -3.68 -10.58
CA GLN A 15 1.24 -3.51 -12.02
C GLN A 15 -0.24 -3.20 -12.30
N SER A 16 -1.14 -3.50 -11.36
CA SER A 16 -2.58 -3.26 -11.51
C SER A 16 -2.90 -1.76 -11.38
N PRO A 17 -3.54 -1.13 -12.39
CA PRO A 17 -3.98 0.26 -12.31
C PRO A 17 -4.92 0.53 -11.13
N TYR A 18 -5.76 -0.46 -10.80
CA TYR A 18 -6.68 -0.36 -9.66
C TYR A 18 -5.93 -0.25 -8.33
N LEU A 19 -4.89 -1.07 -8.13
CA LEU A 19 -4.11 -1.04 -6.89
C LEU A 19 -3.26 0.23 -6.79
N LEU A 20 -2.71 0.71 -7.89
CA LEU A 20 -1.95 1.96 -7.95
C LEU A 20 -2.81 3.18 -7.53
N GLN A 21 -4.10 3.18 -7.87
CA GLN A 21 -5.04 4.22 -7.45
C GLN A 21 -5.16 4.33 -5.91
N HIS A 22 -4.89 3.24 -5.20
CA HIS A 22 -4.98 3.16 -3.73
C HIS A 22 -3.61 3.25 -3.03
N ALA A 23 -2.53 3.47 -3.77
CA ALA A 23 -1.17 3.55 -3.22
C ALA A 23 -0.97 4.72 -2.23
N ALA A 24 -1.76 5.80 -2.37
CA ALA A 24 -1.66 6.97 -1.50
C ALA A 24 -2.64 6.97 -0.33
N ASN A 25 -3.36 5.86 -0.11
CA ASN A 25 -4.26 5.71 1.03
C ASN A 25 -3.45 5.62 2.33
N PRO A 26 -3.97 6.17 3.45
CA PRO A 26 -3.24 6.23 4.72
C PRO A 26 -3.06 4.88 5.41
N VAL A 27 -3.78 3.86 4.96
CA VAL A 27 -3.62 2.46 5.39
C VAL A 27 -2.46 1.86 4.61
N ASP A 28 -1.53 1.19 5.31
CA ASP A 28 -0.42 0.47 4.69
C ASP A 28 -0.92 -0.85 4.08
N TRP A 29 -1.55 -0.73 2.91
CA TRP A 29 -2.08 -1.87 2.19
C TRP A 29 -0.96 -2.76 1.64
N TYR A 30 -1.15 -4.07 1.80
CA TYR A 30 -0.37 -5.10 1.13
C TYR A 30 -1.11 -5.60 -0.10
N PRO A 31 -0.41 -5.89 -1.22
CA PRO A 31 -0.98 -6.72 -2.27
C PRO A 31 -1.24 -8.12 -1.73
N TRP A 32 -2.20 -8.85 -2.31
CA TRP A 32 -2.46 -10.22 -1.93
C TRP A 32 -1.35 -11.14 -2.45
N ASN A 33 -0.38 -11.46 -1.60
CA ASN A 33 0.77 -12.32 -1.91
C ASN A 33 1.24 -13.08 -0.66
N ASP A 34 2.19 -14.00 -0.84
CA ASP A 34 2.75 -14.78 0.26
C ASP A 34 3.42 -13.90 1.33
N GLU A 35 4.11 -12.81 0.92
CA GLU A 35 4.72 -11.84 1.84
C GLU A 35 3.68 -11.21 2.79
N ALA A 36 2.46 -10.93 2.31
CA ALA A 36 1.38 -10.38 3.14
C ALA A 36 0.97 -11.36 4.25
N PHE A 37 0.95 -12.67 3.96
CA PHE A 37 0.67 -13.70 4.96
C PHE A 37 1.84 -13.91 5.93
N GLU A 38 3.08 -13.82 5.44
CA GLU A 38 4.26 -13.89 6.30
C GLU A 38 4.28 -12.75 7.32
N HIS A 39 3.87 -11.54 6.91
CA HIS A 39 3.74 -10.39 7.79
C HIS A 39 2.59 -10.49 8.81
N ALA A 40 1.61 -11.37 8.58
CA ALA A 40 0.44 -11.51 9.44
C ALA A 40 0.59 -12.56 10.56
N LYS A 41 1.74 -13.23 10.64
CA LYS A 41 2.04 -14.24 11.68
C LYS A 41 2.37 -13.64 13.04
#